data_AF-A0A8J5K6E5-F1
#
_entry.id   AF-A0A8J5K6E5-F1
#
_cell.length_a   1.000
_cell.length_b   1.000
_cell.length_c   1.000
_cell.angle_alpha   90.00
_cell.angle_beta   90.00
_cell.angle_gamma   90.00
#
_symmetry.space_group_name_H-M   'P 1'
#
loop_
_entity.id
_entity.type
_entity.pdbx_description
1 polymer ?
#
loop_
_entity_poly.entity_id
_entity_poly.type
_entity_poly.pdbx_seq_one_letter_code
_entity_poly.pdbx_strand_id
1 'polypeptide(L)'
;MHSYNNLSYTDLSIFRIMASLEAALTLLGDLPSKDRRACLEVLIRIFRNVVNHPDESKYRILKITNKTFNNDVWRHEPGRLVMVAAGWMIKEETVQLPSHVDLTLREKALAEKKKEMAALKKEMAERKAIAERIRAEHRRDIELKQVKQAAKAVPLGKGEAKKMSDMLPKNGGG
;
A
#
# COMPACT_ATOMS: atom_id res chain seq x y z
N MET A 1 25.14 34.37 38.87
CA MET A 1 26.32 33.61 38.41
C MET A 1 25.81 32.53 37.47
N HIS A 2 26.23 32.64 36.21
CA HIS A 2 25.71 31.89 35.07
C HIS A 2 26.16 30.43 35.11
N SER A 3 25.23 29.50 34.99
CA SER A 3 25.53 28.07 34.92
C SER A 3 24.80 27.46 33.71
N TYR A 4 25.65 27.02 32.78
CA TYR A 4 25.46 25.99 31.74
C TYR A 4 24.33 26.19 30.72
N ASN A 5 24.67 26.84 29.60
CA ASN A 5 24.01 26.60 28.32
C ASN A 5 25.08 26.42 27.23
N ASN A 6 25.89 25.37 27.37
CA ASN A 6 26.74 24.85 26.30
C ASN A 6 26.21 23.48 25.87
N LEU A 7 24.99 23.47 25.32
CA LEU A 7 24.66 22.42 24.36
C LEU A 7 25.60 22.63 23.18
N SER A 8 26.44 21.63 22.92
CA SER A 8 27.39 21.68 21.83
C SER A 8 26.65 21.95 20.51
N TYR A 9 27.27 22.67 19.57
CA TYR A 9 26.68 22.92 18.24
C TYR A 9 26.27 21.60 17.52
N THR A 10 26.94 20.50 17.87
CA THR A 10 26.60 19.14 17.46
C THR A 10 25.28 18.64 18.05
N ASP A 11 24.98 18.90 19.32
CA ASP A 11 23.71 18.50 19.93
C ASP A 11 22.51 19.27 19.37
N LEU A 12 22.66 20.58 19.20
CA LEU A 12 21.59 21.43 18.64
C LEU A 12 21.30 21.11 17.17
N SER A 13 22.33 20.76 16.40
CA SER A 13 22.16 20.34 14.99
C SER A 13 21.51 18.96 14.88
N ILE A 14 21.87 18.01 15.74
CA ILE A 14 21.23 16.69 15.79
C ILE A 14 19.75 16.81 16.15
N PHE A 15 19.41 17.59 17.17
CA PHE A 15 18.02 17.78 17.60
C PHE A 15 17.16 18.38 16.48
N ARG A 16 17.68 19.37 15.76
CA ARG A 16 17.00 19.99 14.63
C ARG A 16 16.76 19.01 13.48
N ILE A 17 17.72 18.14 13.19
CA ILE A 17 17.61 17.12 12.14
C ILE A 17 16.55 16.08 12.50
N MET A 18 16.56 15.59 13.75
CA MET A 18 15.55 14.62 14.20
C MET A 18 14.15 15.22 14.18
N ALA A 19 13.96 16.43 14.69
CA ALA A 19 12.67 17.12 14.65
C ALA A 19 12.17 17.32 13.21
N SER A 20 13.07 17.71 12.29
CA SER A 20 12.73 17.85 10.87
C SER A 20 12.33 16.52 10.23
N LEU A 21 12.97 15.42 10.61
CA LEU A 21 12.67 14.09 10.08
C LEU A 21 11.34 13.57 10.62
N GLU A 22 11.07 13.76 11.91
CA GLU A 22 9.79 13.39 12.54
C GLU A 22 8.61 14.16 11.92
N ALA A 23 8.77 15.47 11.70
CA ALA A 23 7.77 16.28 11.01
C ALA A 23 7.51 15.76 9.58
N ALA A 24 8.56 15.43 8.82
CA ALA A 24 8.42 14.88 7.48
C ALA A 24 7.74 13.48 7.49
N LEU A 25 8.05 12.63 8.47
CA LEU A 25 7.41 11.33 8.64
C LEU A 25 5.95 11.45 9.08
N THR A 26 5.60 12.51 9.80
CA THR A 26 4.22 12.82 10.18
C THR A 26 3.39 13.18 8.95
N LEU A 27 3.88 14.10 8.11
CA LEU A 27 3.23 14.44 6.83
C LEU A 27 3.11 13.23 5.89
N LEU A 28 4.09 12.33 5.94
CA LEU A 28 4.01 11.08 5.18
C LEU A 28 2.89 10.17 5.70
N GLY A 29 2.58 10.26 7.00
CA GLY A 29 1.42 9.64 7.65
C GLY A 29 0.09 9.99 7.00
N ASP A 30 -0.05 11.21 6.50
CA ASP A 30 -1.31 11.73 5.92
C ASP A 30 -1.56 11.24 4.48
N LEU A 31 -0.58 10.60 3.83
CA LEU A 31 -0.77 10.01 2.51
C LEU A 31 -1.82 8.88 2.55
N PRO A 32 -2.55 8.66 1.43
CA PRO A 32 -3.43 7.50 1.30
C PRO A 32 -2.69 6.20 1.65
N SER A 33 -3.34 5.29 2.37
CA SER A 33 -2.70 4.09 2.94
C SER A 33 -1.88 3.27 1.93
N LYS A 34 -2.31 3.21 0.66
CA LYS A 34 -1.57 2.54 -0.41
C LYS A 34 -0.27 3.26 -0.77
N ASP A 35 -0.34 4.57 -0.98
CA ASP A 35 0.81 5.40 -1.37
C ASP A 35 1.80 5.55 -0.21
N ARG A 36 1.29 5.77 1.01
CA ARG A 36 2.08 5.80 2.25
C ARG A 36 2.94 4.55 2.38
N ARG A 37 2.35 3.38 2.15
CA ARG A 37 3.05 2.10 2.22
C ARG A 37 4.13 1.97 1.15
N ALA A 38 3.80 2.25 -0.10
CA ALA A 38 4.76 2.17 -1.20
C ALA A 38 5.95 3.09 -0.96
N CYS A 39 5.67 4.33 -0.53
CA CYS A 39 6.67 5.32 -0.19
C CYS A 39 7.61 4.84 0.93
N LEU A 40 7.05 4.39 2.06
CA LEU A 40 7.85 3.89 3.19
C LEU A 40 8.69 2.68 2.81
N GLU A 41 8.16 1.75 2.00
CA GLU A 41 8.91 0.57 1.58
C GLU A 41 10.14 0.94 0.76
N VAL A 42 9.99 1.89 -0.18
CA VAL A 42 11.10 2.37 -1.02
C VAL A 42 12.09 3.18 -0.19
N LEU A 43 11.63 4.07 0.69
CA LEU A 43 12.49 4.82 1.60
C LEU A 43 13.33 3.89 2.48
N ILE A 44 12.69 2.94 3.18
CA ILE A 44 13.40 1.96 4.02
C ILE A 44 14.45 1.19 3.22
N ARG A 45 14.14 0.80 1.98
CA ARG A 45 15.09 0.10 1.10
C ARG A 45 16.29 0.98 0.75
N ILE A 46 16.06 2.24 0.39
CA ILE A 46 17.11 3.21 0.07
C ILE A 46 18.04 3.40 1.27
N PHE A 47 17.48 3.72 2.44
CA PHE A 47 18.28 3.96 3.65
C PHE A 47 19.05 2.71 4.08
N ARG A 48 18.42 1.54 4.04
CA ARG A 48 19.11 0.27 4.34
C ARG A 48 20.28 0.01 3.40
N ASN A 49 20.14 0.27 2.11
CA ASN A 49 21.22 0.04 1.14
C ASN A 49 22.43 0.93 1.46
N VAL A 50 22.22 2.21 1.79
CA VAL A 50 23.32 3.11 2.15
C VAL A 50 23.96 2.71 3.48
N VAL A 51 23.18 2.32 4.48
CA VAL A 51 23.72 1.89 5.79
C VAL A 51 24.54 0.60 5.67
N ASN A 52 24.03 -0.38 4.92
CA ASN A 52 24.71 -1.66 4.74
C ASN A 52 25.94 -1.58 3.81
N HIS A 53 25.96 -0.60 2.91
CA HIS A 53 26.99 -0.43 1.89
C HIS A 53 27.44 1.04 1.83
N PRO A 54 28.06 1.57 2.90
CA PRO A 54 28.31 3.01 3.05
C PRO A 54 29.29 3.57 2.02
N ASP A 55 30.23 2.76 1.54
CA ASP A 55 31.26 3.16 0.58
C ASP A 55 30.82 3.02 -0.89
N GLU A 56 29.68 2.36 -1.13
CA GLU A 56 29.16 2.15 -2.48
C GLU A 56 28.41 3.40 -2.97
N SER A 57 29.10 4.24 -3.73
CA SER A 57 28.59 5.51 -4.27
C SER A 57 27.25 5.39 -5.03
N LYS A 58 27.03 4.27 -5.72
CA LYS A 58 25.77 4.00 -6.46
C LYS A 58 24.53 4.01 -5.56
N TYR A 59 24.64 3.70 -4.27
CA TYR A 59 23.51 3.74 -3.34
C TYR A 59 23.26 5.14 -2.77
N ARG A 60 24.24 6.04 -2.88
CA ARG A 60 24.14 7.45 -2.47
C ARG A 60 23.64 8.36 -3.59
N ILE A 61 23.35 7.82 -4.77
CA ILE A 61 22.87 8.59 -5.93
C ILE A 61 21.60 7.94 -6.45
N LEU A 62 20.50 8.70 -6.44
CA LEU A 62 19.21 8.26 -6.96
C LEU A 62 18.84 9.11 -8.16
N LYS A 63 18.48 8.47 -9.27
CA LYS A 63 17.99 9.16 -10.46
C LYS A 63 16.50 9.45 -10.31
N ILE A 64 16.09 10.69 -10.55
CA ILE A 64 14.67 11.08 -10.54
C ILE A 64 13.88 10.33 -11.62
N THR A 65 14.55 9.89 -12.69
CA THR A 65 13.95 9.08 -13.77
C THR A 65 13.71 7.61 -13.39
N ASN A 66 14.22 7.14 -12.25
CA ASN A 66 13.95 5.77 -11.79
C ASN A 66 12.45 5.62 -11.49
N LYS A 67 11.75 4.76 -12.23
CA LYS A 67 10.29 4.63 -12.16
C LYS A 67 9.78 4.34 -10.75
N THR A 68 10.42 3.41 -10.04
CA THR A 68 10.00 3.03 -8.68
C THR A 68 10.22 4.19 -7.70
N PHE A 69 11.42 4.78 -7.70
CA PHE A 69 11.71 5.93 -6.86
C PHE A 69 10.79 7.12 -7.17
N ASN A 70 10.55 7.39 -8.45
CA ASN A 70 9.72 8.50 -8.86
C ASN A 70 8.27 8.33 -8.42
N ASN A 71 7.67 7.19 -8.80
CA ASN A 71 6.28 6.90 -8.52
C ASN A 71 6.00 6.75 -7.04
N ASP A 72 6.89 6.10 -6.28
CA ASP A 72 6.58 5.75 -4.90
C ASP A 72 7.08 6.80 -3.91
N VAL A 73 8.09 7.61 -4.28
CA VAL A 73 8.69 8.61 -3.37
C VAL A 73 8.67 10.00 -3.97
N TRP A 74 9.34 10.22 -5.11
CA TRP A 74 9.68 11.55 -5.58
C TRP A 74 8.46 12.40 -5.97
N ARG A 75 7.41 11.80 -6.53
CA ARG A 75 6.18 12.54 -6.89
C ARG A 75 5.45 13.07 -5.66
N HIS A 76 5.60 12.39 -4.51
CA HIS A 76 4.94 12.74 -3.27
C HIS A 76 5.76 13.77 -2.50
N GLU A 77 5.18 14.92 -2.19
CA GLU A 77 5.83 15.95 -1.39
C GLU A 77 6.36 15.44 -0.04
N PRO A 78 5.58 14.66 0.76
CA PRO A 78 6.10 14.12 2.01
C PRO A 78 7.32 13.21 1.82
N GLY A 79 7.37 12.44 0.72
CA GLY A 79 8.52 11.60 0.38
C GLY A 79 9.78 12.42 0.11
N ARG A 80 9.65 13.56 -0.61
CA ARG A 80 10.77 14.50 -0.84
C ARG A 80 11.25 15.13 0.47
N LEU A 81 10.33 15.54 1.34
CA LEU A 81 10.67 16.12 2.64
C LEU A 81 11.46 15.14 3.52
N VAL A 82 11.09 13.86 3.53
CA VAL A 82 11.86 12.83 4.27
C VAL A 82 13.28 12.70 3.72
N MET A 83 13.45 12.72 2.39
CA MET A 83 14.78 12.66 1.77
C MET A 83 15.65 13.86 2.18
N VAL A 84 15.11 15.08 2.08
CA VAL A 84 15.83 16.31 2.44
C VAL A 84 16.15 16.35 3.94
N ALA A 85 15.18 16.01 4.80
CA ALA A 85 15.38 15.95 6.25
C ALA A 85 16.44 14.90 6.64
N ALA A 86 16.53 13.81 5.87
CA ALA A 86 17.56 12.80 6.05
C ALA A 86 18.95 13.20 5.48
N GLY A 87 19.09 14.40 4.92
CA GLY A 87 20.36 14.95 4.44
C GLY A 87 20.64 14.70 2.95
N TRP A 88 19.67 14.20 2.20
CA TRP A 88 19.81 14.09 0.75
C TRP A 88 19.70 15.46 0.08
N MET A 89 20.56 15.71 -0.89
CA MET A 89 20.62 16.95 -1.66
C MET A 89 20.03 16.73 -3.05
N ILE A 90 19.24 17.70 -3.50
CA ILE A 90 18.65 17.70 -4.84
C ILE A 90 19.65 18.33 -5.80
N LYS A 91 19.98 17.65 -6.89
CA LYS A 91 20.82 18.16 -7.97
C LYS A 91 20.18 17.85 -9.31
N GLU A 92 19.72 18.85 -10.05
CA GLU A 92 19.13 18.72 -11.40
C GLU A 92 18.25 17.46 -11.57
N GLU A 93 18.82 16.36 -12.07
CA GLU A 93 18.11 15.09 -12.34
C GLU A 93 18.34 13.97 -11.30
N THR A 94 19.08 14.25 -10.23
CA THR A 94 19.48 13.28 -9.22
C THR A 94 19.29 13.79 -7.79
N VAL A 95 19.18 12.84 -6.87
CA VAL A 95 19.12 13.06 -5.44
C VAL A 95 20.32 12.36 -4.83
N GLN A 96 21.19 13.10 -4.17
CA GLN A 96 22.52 12.62 -3.75
C GLN A 96 22.73 12.80 -2.26
N LEU A 97 23.26 11.76 -1.61
CA LEU A 97 23.67 11.81 -0.22
C LEU A 97 25.18 12.05 -0.13
N PRO A 98 25.64 13.14 0.51
CA PRO A 98 27.07 13.35 0.73
C PRO A 98 27.70 12.19 1.52
N SER A 99 28.98 11.91 1.26
CA SER A 99 29.75 10.83 1.93
C SER A 99 29.89 11.03 3.43
N HIS A 100 29.94 12.28 3.90
CA HIS A 100 30.09 12.64 5.32
C HIS A 100 28.78 12.52 6.14
N VAL A 101 27.64 12.24 5.49
CA VAL A 101 26.38 12.08 6.21
C VAL A 101 26.28 10.64 6.72
N ASP A 102 26.35 10.49 8.04
CA ASP A 102 26.00 9.24 8.73
C ASP A 102 24.47 9.14 8.92
N LEU A 103 23.92 7.99 8.55
CA LEU A 103 22.49 7.70 8.61
C LEU A 103 22.08 6.89 9.84
N THR A 104 23.02 6.45 10.69
CA THR A 104 22.73 5.59 11.87
C THR A 104 21.62 6.16 12.78
N LEU A 105 21.65 7.47 13.05
CA LEU A 105 20.62 8.14 13.85
C LEU A 105 19.27 8.25 13.12
N ARG A 106 19.30 8.40 11.80
CA ARG A 106 18.11 8.55 10.94
C ARG A 106 17.42 7.21 10.69
N GLU A 107 18.20 6.12 10.69
CA GLU A 107 17.68 4.75 10.64
C GLU A 107 16.77 4.46 11.83
N LYS A 108 17.12 4.92 13.04
CA LYS A 108 16.29 4.70 14.24
C LYS A 108 14.87 5.24 14.05
N ALA A 109 14.72 6.46 13.53
CA ALA A 109 13.41 7.06 13.24
C ALA A 109 12.63 6.27 12.17
N LEU A 110 13.32 5.77 11.13
CA LEU A 110 12.70 4.91 10.10
C LEU A 110 12.35 3.51 10.63
N ALA A 111 13.11 2.98 11.60
CA ALA A 111 12.88 1.67 12.19
C ALA A 111 11.60 1.63 13.03
N GLU A 112 11.27 2.72 13.72
CA GLU A 112 9.99 2.85 14.42
C GLU A 112 8.81 2.83 13.44
N LYS A 113 8.90 3.60 12.36
CA LYS A 113 7.89 3.58 11.29
C LYS A 113 7.80 2.24 10.56
N LYS A 114 8.90 1.49 10.47
CA LYS A 114 8.89 0.11 9.96
C LYS A 114 8.07 -0.83 10.86
N LYS A 115 8.13 -0.67 12.20
CA LYS A 115 7.31 -1.48 13.14
C LYS A 115 5.83 -1.16 12.97
N GLU A 116 5.48 0.12 12.87
CA GLU A 116 4.12 0.57 12.60
C GLU A 116 3.56 -0.01 11.28
N MET A 117 4.38 0.03 10.22
CA MET A 117 4.04 -0.58 8.93
C MET A 117 3.87 -2.09 8.97
N ALA A 118 4.67 -2.80 9.78
CA ALA A 118 4.54 -4.23 9.96
C ALA A 118 3.21 -4.58 10.66
N ALA A 119 2.79 -3.78 11.64
CA ALA A 119 1.51 -3.94 12.31
C ALA A 119 0.33 -3.72 11.35
N LEU A 120 0.35 -2.62 10.58
CA LEU A 120 -0.68 -2.34 9.56
C LEU A 120 -0.75 -3.43 8.48
N LYS A 121 0.40 -3.97 8.06
CA LYS A 121 0.46 -5.05 7.08
C LYS A 121 -0.15 -6.34 7.63
N LYS A 122 0.10 -6.66 8.91
CA LYS A 122 -0.49 -7.81 9.59
C LYS A 122 -2.01 -7.67 9.67
N GLU A 123 -2.50 -6.53 10.14
CA GLU A 123 -3.93 -6.26 10.27
C GLU A 123 -4.66 -6.33 8.91
N MET A 124 -4.08 -5.76 7.85
CA MET A 124 -4.65 -5.84 6.51
C MET A 124 -4.67 -7.28 5.98
N ALA A 125 -3.65 -8.09 6.28
CA ALA A 125 -3.62 -9.50 5.89
C ALA A 125 -4.73 -10.29 6.60
N GLU A 126 -4.97 -10.01 7.88
CA GLU A 126 -6.07 -10.59 8.66
C GLU A 126 -7.43 -10.17 8.09
N ARG A 127 -7.66 -8.88 7.82
CA ARG A 127 -8.88 -8.39 7.18
C ARG A 127 -9.12 -9.02 5.81
N LYS A 128 -8.06 -9.19 5.01
CA LYS A 128 -8.14 -9.85 3.70
C LYS A 128 -8.51 -11.32 3.84
N ALA A 129 -7.91 -12.04 4.78
CA ALA A 129 -8.22 -13.44 5.04
C ALA A 129 -9.68 -13.64 5.50
N ILE A 130 -10.20 -12.75 6.35
CA ILE A 130 -11.61 -12.75 6.76
C ILE A 130 -12.52 -12.50 5.56
N ALA A 131 -12.23 -11.47 4.74
CA ALA A 131 -13.02 -11.15 3.56
C ALA A 131 -13.04 -12.30 2.54
N GLU A 132 -11.91 -12.99 2.37
CA GLU A 132 -11.81 -14.17 1.50
C GLU A 132 -12.63 -15.34 2.03
N ARG A 133 -12.59 -15.59 3.35
CA ARG A 133 -13.42 -16.61 4.00
C ARG A 133 -14.91 -16.34 3.83
N ILE A 134 -15.36 -15.11 4.04
CA ILE A 134 -16.77 -14.71 3.83
C ILE A 134 -17.18 -14.92 2.37
N ARG A 135 -16.33 -14.53 1.40
CA ARG A 135 -16.62 -14.75 -0.04
C ARG A 135 -16.69 -16.24 -0.39
N ALA A 136 -15.82 -17.06 0.19
CA ALA A 136 -15.83 -18.50 -0.04
C ALA A 136 -17.09 -19.16 0.53
N GLU A 137 -17.52 -18.74 1.71
CA GLU A 137 -18.76 -19.23 2.34
C GLU A 137 -19.99 -18.80 1.54
N HIS A 138 -20.07 -17.53 1.14
CA HIS A 138 -21.17 -17.03 0.30
C HIS A 138 -21.26 -17.78 -1.05
N ARG A 139 -20.13 -18.16 -1.63
CA ARG A 139 -20.09 -18.97 -2.87
C ARG A 139 -20.71 -20.35 -2.66
N ARG A 140 -20.37 -21.04 -1.56
CA ARG A 140 -20.95 -22.36 -1.23
C ARG A 140 -22.46 -22.27 -0.97
N ASP A 141 -22.91 -21.22 -0.30
CA ASP A 141 -24.34 -21.02 -0.05
C ASP A 141 -25.16 -20.81 -1.33
N ILE A 142 -24.59 -20.11 -2.32
CA ILE A 142 -25.21 -19.95 -3.64
C ILE A 142 -25.30 -21.30 -4.36
N GLU A 143 -24.21 -22.08 -4.38
CA GLU A 143 -24.18 -23.40 -5.02
C GLU A 143 -25.19 -24.36 -4.37
N LEU A 144 -25.25 -24.41 -3.03
CA LEU A 144 -26.23 -25.23 -2.30
C LEU A 144 -27.67 -24.82 -2.59
N LYS A 145 -27.96 -23.52 -2.73
CA LYS A 145 -29.29 -23.03 -3.09
C LYS A 145 -29.67 -23.40 -4.53
N GLN A 146 -28.73 -23.30 -5.48
CA GLN A 146 -28.97 -23.70 -6.88
C GLN A 146 -29.24 -25.20 -7.02
N VAL A 147 -28.45 -26.06 -6.35
CA VAL A 147 -28.65 -27.53 -6.38
C VAL A 147 -30.00 -27.91 -5.78
N LYS A 148 -30.41 -27.29 -4.66
CA LYS A 148 -31.72 -27.54 -4.04
C LYS A 148 -32.89 -27.08 -4.92
N GLN A 149 -32.75 -25.97 -5.63
CA GLN A 149 -33.77 -25.51 -6.57
C GLN A 149 -33.88 -26.41 -7.81
N ALA A 150 -32.75 -26.89 -8.35
CA ALA A 150 -32.71 -27.85 -9.45
C ALA A 150 -33.34 -29.20 -9.07
N ALA A 151 -33.08 -29.69 -7.85
CA ALA A 151 -33.67 -30.94 -7.35
C ALA A 151 -35.18 -30.84 -7.06
N LYS A 152 -35.71 -29.64 -6.82
CA LYS A 152 -37.14 -29.39 -6.59
C LYS A 152 -37.93 -29.20 -7.90
N ALA A 153 -37.25 -29.01 -9.04
CA ALA A 153 -37.90 -28.99 -10.35
C ALA A 153 -38.37 -30.40 -10.72
N VAL A 154 -39.67 -30.66 -10.56
CA VAL A 154 -40.33 -31.89 -10.98
C VAL A 154 -40.11 -32.06 -12.49
N PRO A 155 -39.69 -33.25 -12.99
CA PRO A 155 -39.63 -33.48 -14.43
C PRO A 155 -41.02 -33.25 -15.00
N LEU A 156 -41.13 -32.34 -15.97
CA LEU A 156 -42.36 -32.11 -16.72
C LEU A 156 -42.76 -33.47 -17.32
N GLY A 157 -43.73 -34.13 -16.69
CA GLY A 157 -44.26 -35.40 -17.15
C GLY A 157 -44.68 -35.24 -18.60
N LYS A 158 -44.44 -36.27 -19.43
CA LYS A 158 -44.94 -36.40 -20.80
C LYS A 158 -46.47 -36.19 -20.81
N GLY A 159 -46.90 -34.94 -20.90
CA GLY A 159 -48.26 -34.59 -21.26
C GLY A 159 -48.40 -34.84 -22.75
N GLU A 160 -49.18 -35.84 -23.10
CA GLU A 160 -49.58 -36.12 -24.48
C GLU A 160 -49.98 -34.83 -25.19
N ALA A 161 -49.33 -34.55 -26.32
CA ALA A 161 -49.70 -33.43 -27.18
C ALA A 161 -51.11 -33.68 -27.73
N LYS A 162 -52.13 -33.09 -27.10
CA LYS A 162 -53.45 -32.94 -27.73
C LYS A 162 -53.27 -32.13 -29.01
N LYS A 163 -53.43 -32.78 -30.16
CA LYS A 163 -53.39 -32.16 -31.49
C LYS A 163 -54.41 -31.01 -31.55
N MET A 164 -53.96 -29.85 -32.00
CA MET A 164 -54.78 -28.66 -32.31
C MET A 164 -55.66 -28.85 -33.56
N SER A 165 -56.20 -30.05 -33.80
CA SER A 165 -57.05 -30.34 -34.98
C SER A 165 -58.55 -30.27 -34.72
N ASP A 166 -58.99 -30.11 -33.47
CA ASP A 166 -60.42 -30.05 -33.09
C ASP A 166 -60.98 -28.62 -32.88
N MET A 167 -60.20 -27.56 -33.15
CA MET A 167 -60.64 -26.16 -32.99
C MET A 167 -61.02 -25.49 -34.32
N LEU A 168 -61.72 -26.20 -35.20
CA LEU A 168 -62.41 -25.58 -36.35
C LEU A 168 -63.91 -25.78 -36.20
N PRO A 169 -64.71 -24.71 -36.04
CA PRO A 169 -66.16 -24.83 -36.11
C PRO A 169 -66.58 -25.21 -37.53
N LYS A 170 -67.25 -26.36 -37.66
CA LYS A 170 -67.96 -26.77 -38.87
C LYS A 170 -69.35 -26.13 -38.91
N ASN A 171 -69.73 -25.72 -40.12
CA ASN A 171 -71.07 -25.43 -40.62
C ASN A 171 -71.75 -24.16 -40.07
N GLY A 172 -72.55 -23.46 -40.85
CA GLY A 172 -73.13 -23.76 -42.16
C GLY A 172 -74.38 -22.90 -42.30
N GLY A 173 -74.68 -22.50 -43.53
CA GLY A 173 -75.72 -21.52 -43.85
C GLY A 173 -77.15 -21.92 -43.48
N GLY A 174 -77.99 -20.87 -43.48
CA GLY A 174 -79.44 -20.86 -43.42
C GLY A 174 -79.89 -19.44 -43.71
#